data_AF-A3SLA5-F1
#
_entry.id   AF-A3SLA5-F1
#
_cell.length_a   1.000
_cell.length_b   1.000
_cell.length_c   1.000
_cell.angle_alpha   90.00
_cell.angle_beta   90.00
_cell.angle_gamma   90.00
#
_symmetry.space_group_name_H-M   'P 1'
#
loop_
_entity.id
_entity.type
_entity.pdbx_description
1 polymer ?
#
loop_
_entity_poly.entity_id
_entity_poly.type
_entity_poly.pdbx_seq_one_letter_code
_entity_poly.pdbx_strand_id
1 'polypeptide(L)'
;MIGFLLCSWWTSYTGVLAMAEFMSGVSDHLSRIALLVTASAMGAQFVLWHYAMRLIPRYVTHAARGIGIVVLVVLMVMLALSSTYTSFIGLTQDSARGLELQRQSDLYAEKARILAPRASAMEDALFVVEPEARAACTRYEQELASGVITGARGAGAVTSQFLKLCEAKTAIAEALEETITANTVRMGEIQSLSAQLDRVIYDRNRSIGQRELQFIDLARRMDSYLLELENADRTNGIRASSQAMANSIAALEDTGSTLASAQSQAIASIIQEERESGEAIAGLIERMEALARPEPGRAVIKPSQTLVLEHWKLHLPQLAISACIDLFAPLSTLLFWAAAIRARNPRRYGS
;
A
#
# COMPACT_ATOMS: atom_id res chain seq x y z
N MET A 1 27.83 -34.18 -12.48
CA MET A 1 26.99 -34.67 -11.37
C MET A 1 27.22 -33.86 -10.09
N ILE A 2 28.46 -33.73 -9.60
CA ILE A 2 28.79 -32.96 -8.37
C ILE A 2 28.30 -31.50 -8.45
N GLY A 3 28.51 -30.82 -9.59
CA GLY A 3 28.04 -29.43 -9.77
C GLY A 3 26.52 -29.24 -9.62
N PHE A 4 25.69 -30.14 -10.17
CA PHE A 4 24.23 -30.07 -10.01
C PHE A 4 23.77 -30.34 -8.57
N LEU A 5 24.46 -31.24 -7.86
CA LEU A 5 24.20 -31.50 -6.45
C LEU A 5 24.53 -30.27 -5.59
N LEU A 6 25.63 -29.58 -5.89
CA LEU A 6 26.00 -28.32 -5.22
C LEU A 6 25.00 -27.20 -5.52
N CYS A 7 24.51 -27.10 -6.76
CA CYS A 7 23.46 -26.13 -7.12
C CYS A 7 22.14 -26.40 -6.40
N SER A 8 21.63 -27.64 -6.43
CA SER A 8 20.39 -28.04 -5.73
C SER A 8 20.51 -27.84 -4.22
N TRP A 9 21.69 -28.13 -3.64
CA TRP A 9 21.98 -27.86 -2.24
C TRP A 9 21.89 -26.38 -1.92
N TRP A 10 22.58 -25.55 -2.70
CA TRP A 10 22.63 -24.11 -2.49
C TRP A 10 21.24 -23.48 -2.59
N THR A 11 20.47 -23.82 -3.63
CA THR A 11 19.10 -23.28 -3.82
C THR A 11 18.13 -23.75 -2.76
N SER A 12 18.24 -25.01 -2.31
CA SER A 12 17.43 -25.51 -1.20
C SER A 12 17.82 -24.84 0.12
N TYR A 13 19.11 -24.57 0.34
CA TYR A 13 19.60 -23.89 1.54
C TYR A 13 19.06 -22.46 1.61
N THR A 14 19.15 -21.71 0.51
CA THR A 14 18.58 -20.37 0.44
C THR A 14 17.06 -20.38 0.63
N GLY A 15 16.37 -21.39 0.09
CA GLY A 15 14.93 -21.58 0.31
C GLY A 15 14.54 -21.85 1.77
N VAL A 16 15.24 -22.75 2.45
CA VAL A 16 15.01 -23.03 3.87
C VAL A 16 15.33 -21.80 4.73
N LEU A 17 16.41 -21.09 4.40
CA LEU A 17 16.75 -19.84 5.09
C LEU A 17 15.65 -18.78 4.90
N ALA A 18 15.16 -18.60 3.67
CA ALA A 18 14.07 -17.69 3.33
C ALA A 18 12.80 -17.95 4.15
N MET A 19 12.50 -19.23 4.36
CA MET A 19 11.32 -19.67 5.10
C MET A 19 11.43 -19.33 6.59
N ALA A 20 12.63 -19.44 7.14
CA ALA A 20 12.87 -19.27 8.57
C ALA A 20 13.25 -17.83 8.97
N GLU A 21 13.78 -17.03 8.03
CA GLU A 21 14.12 -15.61 8.21
C GLU A 21 12.92 -14.82 8.72
N PHE A 22 11.73 -15.05 8.16
CA PHE A 22 10.53 -14.31 8.54
C PHE A 22 10.11 -14.52 10.01
N MET A 23 10.38 -15.69 10.59
CA MET A 23 9.95 -16.02 11.96
C MET A 23 10.93 -15.56 13.04
N SER A 24 12.22 -15.40 12.72
CA SER A 24 13.26 -15.19 13.73
C SER A 24 14.34 -14.17 13.35
N GLY A 25 14.26 -13.58 12.17
CA GLY A 25 15.34 -12.78 11.58
C GLY A 25 16.52 -13.64 11.10
N VAL A 26 17.41 -13.07 10.29
CA VAL A 26 18.66 -13.76 9.93
C VAL A 26 19.59 -13.74 11.13
N SER A 27 19.84 -14.90 11.73
CA SER A 27 20.85 -15.09 12.78
C SER A 27 21.85 -16.16 12.36
N ASP A 28 23.07 -16.09 12.88
CA ASP A 28 24.09 -17.13 12.68
C ASP A 28 23.57 -18.52 13.10
N HIS A 29 22.73 -18.56 14.13
CA HIS A 29 22.10 -19.79 14.59
C HIS A 29 21.12 -20.36 13.55
N LEU A 30 20.26 -19.50 12.98
CA LEU A 30 19.32 -19.88 11.93
C LEU A 30 20.06 -20.39 10.67
N SER A 31 21.11 -19.69 10.24
CA SER A 31 21.94 -20.11 9.12
C SER A 31 22.54 -21.51 9.35
N ARG A 32 23.02 -21.80 10.57
CA ARG A 32 23.53 -23.14 10.92
C ARG A 32 22.44 -24.21 10.91
N ILE A 33 21.24 -23.89 11.39
CA ILE A 33 20.10 -24.81 11.35
C ILE A 33 19.69 -25.10 9.90
N ALA A 34 19.54 -24.07 9.07
CA ALA A 34 19.19 -24.21 7.66
C ALA A 34 20.21 -25.09 6.92
N LEU A 35 21.50 -24.89 7.21
CA LEU A 35 22.60 -25.67 6.65
C LEU A 35 22.55 -27.13 7.13
N LEU A 36 22.28 -27.37 8.41
CA LEU A 36 22.12 -28.72 8.98
C LEU A 36 20.91 -29.44 8.38
N VAL A 37 19.76 -28.78 8.27
CA VAL A 37 18.53 -29.34 7.69
C VAL A 37 18.78 -29.71 6.22
N THR A 38 19.36 -28.82 5.42
CA THR A 38 19.66 -29.15 4.01
C THR A 38 20.72 -30.23 3.86
N ALA A 39 21.78 -30.22 4.67
CA ALA A 39 22.79 -31.27 4.66
C ALA A 39 22.20 -32.64 5.05
N SER A 40 21.32 -32.67 6.06
CA SER A 40 20.63 -33.89 6.49
C SER A 40 19.68 -34.44 5.42
N ALA A 41 18.92 -33.57 4.75
CA ALA A 41 18.02 -33.95 3.67
C ALA A 41 18.79 -34.54 2.48
N MET A 42 19.90 -33.91 2.07
CA MET A 42 20.77 -34.45 1.03
C MET A 42 21.43 -35.77 1.44
N GLY A 43 21.91 -35.88 2.68
CA GLY A 43 22.49 -37.11 3.20
C GLY A 43 21.48 -38.26 3.17
N ALA A 44 20.25 -38.01 3.63
CA ALA A 44 19.16 -38.96 3.55
C ALA A 44 18.85 -39.36 2.10
N GLN A 45 18.80 -38.40 1.17
CA GLN A 45 18.58 -38.67 -0.25
C GLN A 45 19.70 -39.52 -0.87
N PHE A 46 20.96 -39.20 -0.60
CA PHE A 46 22.11 -39.99 -1.08
C PHE A 46 22.08 -41.43 -0.53
N VAL A 47 21.82 -41.58 0.77
CA VAL A 47 21.68 -42.88 1.42
C VAL A 47 20.53 -43.67 0.79
N LEU A 48 19.36 -43.05 0.60
CA LEU A 48 18.20 -43.65 -0.04
C LEU A 48 18.57 -44.19 -1.44
N TRP A 49 19.26 -43.38 -2.25
CA TRP A 49 19.71 -43.76 -3.58
C TRP A 49 20.70 -44.92 -3.56
N HIS A 50 21.70 -44.86 -2.69
CA HIS A 50 22.70 -45.91 -2.56
C HIS A 50 22.05 -47.25 -2.18
N TYR A 51 21.14 -47.22 -1.20
CA TYR A 51 20.41 -48.41 -0.77
C TYR A 51 19.46 -48.92 -1.84
N ALA A 52 18.71 -48.04 -2.51
CA ALA A 52 17.83 -48.41 -3.61
C ALA A 52 18.57 -49.15 -4.73
N MET A 53 19.67 -48.57 -5.23
CA MET A 53 20.47 -49.19 -6.30
C MET A 53 21.10 -50.51 -5.89
N ARG A 54 21.35 -50.73 -4.59
CA ARG A 54 21.99 -51.95 -4.09
C ARG A 54 21.00 -53.04 -3.67
N LEU A 55 19.85 -52.68 -3.11
CA LEU A 55 18.83 -53.59 -2.58
C LEU A 55 17.85 -54.04 -3.65
N ILE A 56 17.38 -53.14 -4.53
CA ILE A 56 16.37 -53.47 -5.54
C ILE A 56 16.82 -54.64 -6.44
N PRO A 57 18.07 -54.69 -6.93
CA PRO A 57 18.54 -55.82 -7.73
C PRO A 57 18.62 -57.15 -6.96
N ARG A 58 18.70 -57.10 -5.63
CA ARG A 58 18.86 -58.29 -4.76
C ARG A 58 17.54 -58.96 -4.41
N TYR A 59 16.39 -58.31 -4.64
CA TYR A 59 15.10 -58.97 -4.43
C TYR A 59 14.95 -60.16 -5.39
N VAL A 60 14.55 -61.30 -4.82
CA VAL A 60 14.47 -62.59 -5.55
C VAL A 60 13.17 -62.69 -6.37
N THR A 61 12.06 -62.18 -5.84
CA THR A 61 10.75 -62.24 -6.51
C THR A 61 10.44 -60.99 -7.33
N HIS A 62 9.76 -61.17 -8.47
CA HIS A 62 9.27 -60.06 -9.30
C HIS A 62 8.32 -59.12 -8.55
N ALA A 63 7.47 -59.65 -7.65
CA ALA A 63 6.56 -58.87 -6.82
C ALA A 63 7.32 -57.92 -5.86
N ALA A 64 8.31 -58.42 -5.12
CA ALA A 64 9.14 -57.59 -4.23
C ALA A 64 9.94 -56.53 -4.99
N ARG A 65 10.43 -56.84 -6.20
CA ARG A 65 11.06 -55.83 -7.08
C ARG A 65 10.06 -54.75 -7.49
N GLY A 66 8.84 -55.13 -7.87
CA GLY A 66 7.77 -54.20 -8.21
C GLY A 66 7.44 -53.25 -7.05
N ILE A 67 7.24 -53.79 -5.84
CA ILE A 67 7.00 -52.99 -4.63
C ILE A 67 8.19 -52.06 -4.36
N GLY A 68 9.42 -52.56 -4.43
CA GLY A 68 10.63 -51.74 -4.23
C GLY A 68 10.75 -50.59 -5.24
N ILE A 69 10.38 -50.81 -6.50
CA ILE A 69 10.36 -49.77 -7.55
C ILE A 69 9.25 -48.75 -7.26
N VAL A 70 8.05 -49.19 -6.87
CA VAL A 70 6.94 -48.28 -6.53
C VAL A 70 7.31 -47.38 -5.36
N VAL A 71 7.86 -47.95 -4.28
CA VAL A 71 8.32 -47.19 -3.10
C VAL A 71 9.40 -46.18 -3.50
N LEU A 72 10.34 -46.57 -4.35
CA LEU A 72 11.37 -45.67 -4.89
C LEU A 72 10.74 -44.49 -5.64
N VAL A 73 9.80 -44.76 -6.55
CA VAL A 73 9.13 -43.72 -7.35
C VAL A 73 8.36 -42.77 -6.45
N VAL A 74 7.61 -43.26 -5.46
CA VAL A 74 6.88 -42.42 -4.51
C VAL A 74 7.84 -41.52 -3.73
N LEU A 75 8.93 -42.08 -3.19
CA LEU A 75 9.94 -41.30 -2.47
C LEU A 75 10.64 -40.28 -3.37
N MET A 76 10.89 -40.61 -4.64
CA MET A 76 11.42 -39.65 -5.62
C MET A 76 10.47 -38.48 -5.84
N VAL A 77 9.19 -38.76 -6.03
CA VAL A 77 8.19 -37.70 -6.25
C VAL A 77 8.11 -36.79 -5.02
N MET A 78 8.07 -37.36 -3.81
CA MET A 78 8.04 -36.57 -2.57
C MET A 78 9.28 -35.68 -2.42
N LEU A 79 10.47 -36.23 -2.66
CA LEU A 79 11.73 -35.49 -2.56
C LEU A 79 11.85 -34.42 -3.64
N ALA A 80 11.50 -34.74 -4.88
CA ALA A 80 11.51 -33.78 -5.98
C ALA A 80 10.54 -32.62 -5.70
N LEU A 81 9.32 -32.90 -5.26
CA LEU A 81 8.35 -31.86 -4.92
C LEU A 81 8.86 -30.95 -3.79
N SER A 82 9.38 -31.53 -2.71
CA SER A 82 9.90 -30.75 -1.58
C SER A 82 11.11 -29.91 -1.98
N SER A 83 12.09 -30.52 -2.68
CA SER A 83 13.32 -29.85 -3.12
C SER A 83 13.03 -28.75 -4.14
N THR A 84 12.12 -29.01 -5.07
CA THR A 84 11.77 -28.07 -6.14
C THR A 84 11.02 -26.90 -5.54
N TYR A 85 10.13 -27.15 -4.58
CA TYR A 85 9.46 -26.10 -3.84
C TYR A 85 10.46 -25.22 -3.07
N THR A 86 11.35 -25.80 -2.26
CA THR A 86 12.35 -25.01 -1.52
C THR A 86 13.31 -24.26 -2.43
N SER A 87 13.81 -24.91 -3.48
CA SER A 87 14.69 -24.28 -4.47
C SER A 87 14.00 -23.15 -5.21
N PHE A 88 12.73 -23.32 -5.56
CA PHE A 88 11.93 -22.29 -6.20
C PHE A 88 11.78 -21.06 -5.31
N ILE A 89 11.42 -21.23 -4.04
CA ILE A 89 11.38 -20.13 -3.07
C ILE A 89 12.75 -19.46 -2.96
N GLY A 90 13.83 -20.25 -2.82
CA GLY A 90 15.20 -19.74 -2.66
C GLY A 90 15.70 -18.91 -3.84
N LEU A 91 15.25 -19.22 -5.06
CA LEU A 91 15.61 -18.49 -6.28
C LEU A 91 14.78 -17.22 -6.51
N THR A 92 13.58 -17.13 -5.93
CA THR A 92 12.58 -16.11 -6.33
C THR A 92 12.17 -15.18 -5.19
N GLN A 93 12.55 -15.47 -3.94
CA GLN A 93 12.16 -14.69 -2.77
C GLN A 93 12.49 -13.20 -2.90
N ASP A 94 13.69 -12.84 -3.35
CA ASP A 94 14.14 -11.45 -3.38
C ASP A 94 13.38 -10.66 -4.45
N SER A 95 13.11 -11.30 -5.59
CA SER A 95 12.29 -10.68 -6.65
C SER A 95 10.83 -10.54 -6.22
N ALA A 96 10.26 -11.54 -5.56
CA ALA A 96 8.87 -11.49 -5.10
C ALA A 96 8.66 -10.44 -4.00
N ARG A 97 9.60 -10.34 -3.06
CA ARG A 97 9.67 -9.25 -2.06
C ARG A 97 9.80 -7.88 -2.74
N GLY A 98 10.66 -7.77 -3.75
CA GLY A 98 10.80 -6.54 -4.54
C GLY A 98 9.51 -6.10 -5.26
N LEU A 99 8.78 -7.05 -5.87
CA LEU A 99 7.49 -6.78 -6.51
C LEU A 99 6.43 -6.31 -5.50
N GLU A 100 6.40 -6.89 -4.30
CA GLU A 100 5.49 -6.44 -3.25
C GLU A 100 5.82 -5.03 -2.75
N LEU A 101 7.11 -4.71 -2.57
CA LEU A 101 7.53 -3.35 -2.21
C LEU A 101 7.10 -2.33 -3.27
N GLN A 102 7.27 -2.67 -4.55
CA GLN A 102 6.81 -1.83 -5.65
C GLN A 102 5.28 -1.64 -5.60
N ARG A 103 4.52 -2.73 -5.45
CA ARG A 103 3.06 -2.69 -5.32
C ARG A 103 2.61 -1.80 -4.15
N GLN A 104 3.29 -1.88 -3.01
CA GLN A 104 3.00 -1.03 -1.85
C GLN A 104 3.35 0.43 -2.12
N SER A 105 4.47 0.72 -2.79
CA SER A 105 4.82 2.09 -3.21
C SER A 105 3.74 2.69 -4.10
N ASP A 106 3.26 1.93 -5.09
CA ASP A 106 2.21 2.36 -6.01
C ASP A 106 0.91 2.69 -5.25
N LEU A 107 0.55 1.89 -4.22
CA LEU A 107 -0.60 2.18 -3.37
C LEU A 107 -0.42 3.49 -2.58
N TYR A 108 0.78 3.76 -2.05
CA TYR A 108 1.08 5.02 -1.37
C TYR A 108 1.04 6.22 -2.31
N ALA A 109 1.58 6.08 -3.52
CA ALA A 109 1.51 7.11 -4.56
C ALA A 109 0.06 7.40 -4.96
N GLU A 110 -0.78 6.37 -5.07
CA GLU A 110 -2.20 6.55 -5.38
C GLU A 110 -2.96 7.26 -4.25
N LYS A 111 -2.69 6.91 -2.99
CA LYS A 111 -3.26 7.65 -1.84
C LYS A 111 -2.89 9.14 -1.88
N ALA A 112 -1.65 9.46 -2.21
CA ALA A 112 -1.21 10.85 -2.36
C ALA A 112 -1.92 11.57 -3.52
N ARG A 113 -2.15 10.89 -4.65
CA ARG A 113 -2.90 11.44 -5.79
C ARG A 113 -4.35 11.72 -5.46
N ILE A 114 -5.00 10.86 -4.68
CA ILE A 114 -6.40 11.06 -4.26
C ILE A 114 -6.55 12.32 -3.38
N LEU A 115 -5.51 12.70 -2.63
CA LEU A 115 -5.53 13.87 -1.76
C LEU A 115 -5.27 15.20 -2.49
N ALA A 116 -4.58 15.18 -3.64
CA ALA A 116 -4.25 16.42 -4.36
C ALA A 116 -5.48 17.22 -4.85
N PRO A 117 -6.55 16.61 -5.41
CA PRO A 117 -7.78 17.32 -5.76
C PRO A 117 -8.47 17.98 -4.58
N ARG A 118 -8.35 17.41 -3.37
CA ARG A 118 -8.92 18.00 -2.15
C ARG A 118 -8.22 19.29 -1.77
N ALA A 119 -6.88 19.31 -1.83
CA ALA A 119 -6.11 20.52 -1.60
C ALA A 119 -6.46 21.62 -2.62
N SER A 120 -6.54 21.28 -3.91
CA SER A 120 -6.95 22.22 -4.96
C SER A 120 -8.37 22.78 -4.73
N ALA A 121 -9.32 21.93 -4.34
CA ALA A 121 -10.69 22.37 -4.06
C ALA A 121 -10.76 23.34 -2.87
N MET A 122 -9.89 23.19 -1.86
CA MET A 122 -9.79 24.12 -0.74
C MET A 122 -9.19 25.47 -1.18
N GLU A 123 -8.16 25.47 -2.02
CA GLU A 123 -7.57 26.68 -2.60
C GLU A 123 -8.60 27.46 -3.45
N ASP A 124 -9.33 26.74 -4.31
CA ASP A 124 -10.40 27.32 -5.12
C ASP A 124 -11.52 27.90 -4.24
N ALA A 125 -11.86 27.23 -3.14
CA ALA A 125 -12.85 27.72 -2.18
C ALA A 125 -12.37 28.99 -1.45
N LEU A 126 -11.10 29.03 -1.03
CA LEU A 126 -10.53 30.20 -0.37
C LEU A 126 -10.56 31.44 -1.29
N PHE A 127 -10.24 31.25 -2.57
CA PHE A 127 -10.28 32.32 -3.56
C PHE A 127 -11.67 32.98 -3.70
N VAL A 128 -12.74 32.22 -3.47
CA VAL A 128 -14.12 32.72 -3.48
C VAL A 128 -14.52 33.33 -2.13
N VAL A 129 -14.18 32.67 -1.01
CA VAL A 129 -14.64 33.08 0.32
C VAL A 129 -13.90 34.30 0.87
N GLU A 130 -12.60 34.43 0.62
CA GLU A 130 -11.80 35.52 1.19
C GLU A 130 -12.30 36.93 0.76
N PRO A 131 -12.60 37.19 -0.53
CA PRO A 131 -13.22 38.46 -0.93
C PRO A 131 -14.58 38.70 -0.28
N GLU A 132 -15.41 37.66 -0.15
CA GLU A 132 -16.74 37.76 0.47
C GLU A 132 -16.66 38.07 1.97
N ALA A 133 -15.68 37.49 2.67
CA ALA A 133 -15.42 37.80 4.07
C ALA A 133 -15.05 39.29 4.25
N ARG A 134 -14.12 39.79 3.42
CA ARG A 134 -13.73 41.22 3.43
C ARG A 134 -14.90 42.15 3.12
N ALA A 135 -15.74 41.79 2.15
CA ALA A 135 -16.93 42.55 1.80
C ALA A 135 -17.94 42.59 2.97
N ALA A 136 -18.21 41.46 3.61
CA ALA A 136 -19.11 41.38 4.77
C ALA A 136 -18.61 42.23 5.95
N CYS A 137 -17.30 42.18 6.24
CA CYS A 137 -16.71 43.01 7.31
C CYS A 137 -16.74 44.50 6.97
N THR A 138 -16.49 44.87 5.70
CA THR A 138 -16.62 46.26 5.24
C THR A 138 -18.06 46.77 5.41
N ARG A 139 -19.08 45.94 5.10
CA ARG A 139 -20.50 46.28 5.30
C ARG A 139 -20.82 46.51 6.77
N TYR A 140 -20.32 45.64 7.65
CA TYR A 140 -20.46 45.82 9.10
C TYR A 140 -19.86 47.15 9.57
N GLU A 141 -18.63 47.47 9.18
CA GLU A 141 -17.94 48.71 9.58
C GLU A 141 -18.66 49.96 9.06
N GLN A 142 -19.09 49.94 7.79
CA GLN A 142 -19.86 51.03 7.20
C GLN A 142 -21.16 51.25 7.96
N GLU A 143 -21.87 50.17 8.29
CA GLU A 143 -23.13 50.26 9.02
C GLU A 143 -22.93 50.80 10.44
N LEU A 144 -21.90 50.33 11.14
CA LEU A 144 -21.56 50.81 12.48
C LEU A 144 -21.20 52.31 12.47
N ALA A 145 -20.35 52.74 11.53
CA ALA A 145 -19.81 54.10 11.50
C ALA A 145 -20.81 55.15 10.97
N SER A 146 -21.61 54.76 9.98
CA SER A 146 -22.42 55.73 9.21
C SER A 146 -23.92 55.45 9.24
N GLY A 147 -24.34 54.22 9.55
CA GLY A 147 -25.74 53.81 9.42
C GLY A 147 -26.23 53.95 7.98
N VAL A 148 -25.39 53.69 6.98
CA VAL A 148 -25.73 53.91 5.57
C VAL A 148 -26.94 53.07 5.13
N ILE A 149 -27.16 51.90 5.75
CA ILE A 149 -28.24 50.97 5.40
C ILE A 149 -29.47 51.22 6.27
N THR A 150 -29.32 51.36 7.60
CA THR A 150 -30.46 51.57 8.53
C THR A 150 -30.75 53.02 8.90
N GLY A 151 -29.98 53.98 8.40
CA GLY A 151 -30.13 55.41 8.68
C GLY A 151 -29.74 55.83 10.11
N ALA A 152 -29.36 54.90 10.99
CA ALA A 152 -28.98 55.16 12.37
C ALA A 152 -27.58 54.57 12.65
N ARG A 153 -26.72 55.36 13.29
CA ARG A 153 -25.36 54.93 13.66
C ARG A 153 -25.40 54.09 14.94
N GLY A 154 -24.44 53.16 15.07
CA GLY A 154 -24.20 52.40 16.29
C GLY A 154 -24.64 50.93 16.23
N ALA A 155 -24.61 50.28 17.39
CA ALA A 155 -24.92 48.86 17.54
C ALA A 155 -26.44 48.64 17.56
N GLY A 156 -27.01 48.27 16.42
CA GLY A 156 -28.40 47.83 16.28
C GLY A 156 -28.53 46.35 15.92
N ALA A 157 -29.78 45.86 15.80
CA ALA A 157 -30.06 44.48 15.43
C ALA A 157 -29.42 44.12 14.07
N VAL A 158 -29.57 44.97 13.05
CA VAL A 158 -28.97 44.77 11.71
C VAL A 158 -27.45 44.77 11.78
N THR A 159 -26.85 45.75 12.45
CA THR A 159 -25.39 45.83 12.66
C THR A 159 -24.85 44.57 13.34
N SER A 160 -25.57 44.03 14.32
CA SER A 160 -25.19 42.79 15.02
C SER A 160 -25.23 41.54 14.13
N GLN A 161 -26.13 41.51 13.14
CA GLN A 161 -26.16 40.40 12.18
C GLN A 161 -25.07 40.55 11.12
N PHE A 162 -24.77 41.76 10.67
CA PHE A 162 -23.60 42.00 9.80
C PHE A 162 -22.29 41.63 10.49
N LEU A 163 -22.16 41.89 11.79
CA LEU A 163 -21.02 41.41 12.58
C LEU A 163 -20.94 39.87 12.54
N LYS A 164 -22.03 39.16 12.81
CA LYS A 164 -22.05 37.70 12.76
C LYS A 164 -21.74 37.13 11.38
N LEU A 165 -22.20 37.78 10.30
CA LEU A 165 -21.86 37.40 8.93
C LEU A 165 -20.37 37.60 8.64
N CYS A 166 -19.80 38.74 9.06
CA CYS A 166 -18.36 39.00 8.99
C CYS A 166 -17.55 37.95 9.77
N GLU A 167 -17.92 37.67 11.03
CA GLU A 167 -17.27 36.67 11.87
C GLU A 167 -17.35 35.26 11.26
N ALA A 168 -18.53 34.85 10.76
CA ALA A 168 -18.72 33.54 10.16
C ALA A 168 -17.92 33.36 8.87
N LYS A 169 -17.92 34.35 7.97
CA LYS A 169 -17.15 34.29 6.71
C LYS A 169 -15.64 34.35 6.96
N THR A 170 -15.20 35.19 7.90
CA THR A 170 -13.80 35.25 8.32
C THR A 170 -13.35 33.92 8.92
N ALA A 171 -14.16 33.30 9.79
CA ALA A 171 -13.84 32.00 10.36
C ALA A 171 -13.73 30.89 9.29
N ILE A 172 -14.54 30.93 8.23
CA ILE A 172 -14.41 30.00 7.10
C ILE A 172 -13.09 30.25 6.36
N ALA A 173 -12.79 31.51 6.02
CA ALA A 173 -11.56 31.86 5.32
C ALA A 173 -10.30 31.46 6.10
N GLU A 174 -10.25 31.78 7.40
CA GLU A 174 -9.15 31.38 8.29
C GLU A 174 -9.02 29.86 8.40
N ALA A 175 -10.14 29.14 8.51
CA ALA A 175 -10.13 27.68 8.55
C ALA A 175 -9.59 27.07 7.25
N LEU A 176 -9.95 27.63 6.10
CA LEU A 176 -9.42 27.22 4.80
C LEU A 176 -7.94 27.53 4.66
N GLU A 177 -7.51 28.74 5.01
CA GLU A 177 -6.11 29.18 4.94
C GLU A 177 -5.19 28.33 5.83
N GLU A 178 -5.60 28.06 7.08
CA GLU A 178 -4.85 27.20 7.99
C GLU A 178 -4.75 25.77 7.44
N THR A 179 -5.85 25.26 6.88
CA THR A 179 -5.89 23.92 6.29
C THR A 179 -5.00 23.83 5.05
N ILE A 180 -5.04 24.82 4.15
CA ILE A 180 -4.18 24.89 2.96
C ILE A 180 -2.71 24.93 3.39
N THR A 181 -2.35 25.83 4.29
CA THR A 181 -0.96 25.97 4.77
C THR A 181 -0.44 24.66 5.37
N ALA A 182 -1.25 24.00 6.23
CA ALA A 182 -0.91 22.70 6.79
C ALA A 182 -0.79 21.61 5.71
N ASN A 183 -1.68 21.62 4.71
CA ASN A 183 -1.69 20.65 3.63
C ASN A 183 -0.51 20.82 2.68
N THR A 184 -0.12 22.05 2.32
CA THR A 184 1.02 22.30 1.43
C THR A 184 2.32 21.73 1.99
N VAL A 185 2.59 21.97 3.28
CA VAL A 185 3.78 21.44 3.96
C VAL A 185 3.77 19.91 3.95
N ARG A 186 2.64 19.30 4.33
CA ARG A 186 2.51 17.83 4.39
C ARG A 186 2.58 17.17 3.03
N MET A 187 2.01 17.78 1.99
CA MET A 187 2.10 17.30 0.62
C MET A 187 3.55 17.32 0.12
N GLY A 188 4.33 18.35 0.48
CA GLY A 188 5.78 18.38 0.21
C GLY A 188 6.52 17.22 0.87
N GLU A 189 6.23 16.93 2.15
CA GLU A 189 6.80 15.80 2.87
C GLU A 189 6.39 14.45 2.26
N ILE A 190 5.12 14.29 1.87
CA ILE A 190 4.63 13.08 1.20
C ILE A 190 5.32 12.84 -0.14
N GLN A 191 5.51 13.89 -0.95
CA GLN A 191 6.24 13.78 -2.22
C GLN A 191 7.70 13.40 -1.99
N SER A 192 8.35 13.98 -0.98
CA SER A 192 9.70 13.63 -0.56
C SER A 192 9.81 12.18 -0.11
N LEU A 193 8.88 11.70 0.73
CA LEU A 193 8.85 10.33 1.20
C LEU A 193 8.57 9.34 0.06
N SER A 194 7.67 9.67 -0.85
CA SER A 194 7.40 8.86 -2.05
C SER A 194 8.66 8.66 -2.89
N ALA A 195 9.39 9.75 -3.18
CA ALA A 195 10.67 9.66 -3.89
C ALA A 195 11.73 8.85 -3.12
N GLN A 196 11.71 8.88 -1.78
CA GLN A 196 12.59 8.06 -0.95
C GLN A 196 12.19 6.57 -0.99
N LEU A 197 10.89 6.23 -0.97
CA LEU A 197 10.41 4.85 -1.11
C LEU A 197 10.89 4.26 -2.45
N ASP A 198 10.74 4.99 -3.54
CA ASP A 198 11.21 4.56 -4.87
C ASP A 198 12.73 4.32 -4.88
N ARG A 199 13.51 5.24 -4.29
CA ARG A 199 14.97 5.05 -4.18
C ARG A 199 15.33 3.80 -3.40
N VAL A 200 14.62 3.48 -2.32
CA VAL A 200 14.86 2.28 -1.51
C VAL A 200 14.55 1.01 -2.29
N ILE A 201 13.50 1.00 -3.10
CA ILE A 201 13.13 -0.16 -3.93
C ILE A 201 14.21 -0.48 -4.96
N TYR A 202 14.78 0.56 -5.57
CA TYR A 202 15.78 0.41 -6.64
C TYR A 202 17.23 0.43 -6.17
N ASP A 203 17.52 0.64 -4.88
CA ASP A 203 18.87 0.55 -4.33
C ASP A 203 19.38 -0.89 -4.40
N ARG A 204 20.32 -1.14 -5.32
CA ARG A 204 20.95 -2.46 -5.52
C ARG A 204 22.15 -2.69 -4.60
N ASN A 205 22.58 -1.68 -3.85
CA ASN A 205 23.71 -1.80 -2.93
C ASN A 205 23.29 -2.36 -1.56
N ARG A 206 21.99 -2.53 -1.32
CA ARG A 206 21.41 -3.07 -0.09
C ARG A 206 20.74 -4.40 -0.33
N SER A 207 20.74 -5.27 0.69
CA SER A 207 19.98 -6.53 0.63
C SER A 207 18.47 -6.27 0.66
N ILE A 208 17.67 -7.19 0.13
CA ILE A 208 16.20 -7.05 0.14
C ILE A 208 15.64 -6.79 1.55
N GLY A 209 16.15 -7.49 2.57
CA GLY A 209 15.68 -7.31 3.95
C GLY A 209 16.00 -5.92 4.52
N GLN A 210 17.15 -5.34 4.18
CA GLN A 210 17.47 -3.96 4.57
C GLN A 210 16.54 -2.95 3.90
N ARG A 211 16.20 -3.19 2.62
CA ARG A 211 15.27 -2.34 1.87
C ARG A 211 13.87 -2.42 2.44
N GLU A 212 13.39 -3.61 2.82
CA GLU A 212 12.08 -3.77 3.47
C GLU A 212 11.99 -3.01 4.80
N LEU A 213 13.01 -3.13 5.67
CA LEU A 213 13.02 -2.41 6.94
C LEU A 213 12.97 -0.90 6.76
N GLN A 214 13.75 -0.38 5.81
CA GLN A 214 13.77 1.04 5.49
C GLN A 214 12.44 1.48 4.82
N PHE A 215 11.89 0.65 3.94
CA PHE A 215 10.60 0.92 3.31
C PHE A 215 9.51 1.06 4.36
N ILE A 216 9.46 0.17 5.36
CA ILE A 216 8.44 0.24 6.44
C ILE A 216 8.61 1.49 7.29
N ASP A 217 9.84 1.90 7.60
CA ASP A 217 10.08 3.13 8.36
C ASP A 217 9.53 4.34 7.58
N LEU A 218 9.85 4.43 6.29
CA LEU A 218 9.34 5.49 5.42
C LEU A 218 7.82 5.41 5.25
N ALA A 219 7.26 4.23 5.06
CA ALA A 219 5.82 3.99 4.93
C ALA A 219 5.06 4.40 6.20
N ARG A 220 5.61 4.14 7.39
CA ARG A 220 5.01 4.59 8.66
C ARG A 220 5.02 6.11 8.81
N ARG A 221 6.10 6.77 8.38
CA ARG A 221 6.14 8.25 8.36
C ARG A 221 5.11 8.79 7.39
N MET A 222 4.99 8.18 6.21
CA MET A 222 4.00 8.56 5.21
C MET A 222 2.57 8.33 5.71
N ASP A 223 2.30 7.22 6.39
CA ASP A 223 1.01 6.95 7.06
C ASP A 223 0.67 8.06 8.08
N SER A 224 1.65 8.54 8.85
CA SER A 224 1.43 9.64 9.80
C SER A 224 0.99 10.91 9.09
N TYR A 225 1.67 11.30 8.01
CA TYR A 225 1.31 12.50 7.25
C TYR A 225 -0.03 12.35 6.51
N LEU A 226 -0.33 11.17 5.96
CA LEU A 226 -1.62 10.89 5.33
C LEU A 226 -2.77 10.98 6.35
N LEU A 227 -2.57 10.44 7.56
CA LEU A 227 -3.55 10.55 8.65
C LEU A 227 -3.70 12.00 9.13
N GLU A 228 -2.60 12.75 9.21
CA GLU A 228 -2.65 14.17 9.57
C GLU A 228 -3.36 15.03 8.52
N LEU A 229 -3.19 14.73 7.22
CA LEU A 229 -3.96 15.35 6.15
C LEU A 229 -5.45 15.04 6.27
N GLU A 230 -5.80 13.79 6.57
CA GLU A 230 -7.19 13.40 6.82
C GLU A 230 -7.78 14.12 8.04
N ASN A 231 -7.01 14.26 9.12
CA ASN A 231 -7.45 14.95 10.33
C ASN A 231 -7.48 16.47 10.21
N ALA A 232 -6.72 17.06 9.27
CA ALA A 232 -6.80 18.49 8.99
C ALA A 232 -7.99 18.88 8.13
N ASP A 233 -8.80 17.91 7.69
CA ASP A 233 -10.06 18.19 7.01
C ASP A 233 -11.04 18.91 7.98
N ARG A 234 -11.06 20.24 7.92
CA ARG A 234 -11.91 21.12 8.75
C ARG A 234 -13.33 21.30 8.23
N THR A 235 -13.78 20.45 7.31
CA THR A 235 -15.09 20.59 6.67
C THR A 235 -16.27 20.67 7.65
N ASN A 236 -16.17 20.01 8.81
CA ASN A 236 -17.17 20.13 9.89
C ASN A 236 -17.25 21.55 10.48
N GLY A 237 -16.11 22.23 10.69
CA GLY A 237 -16.07 23.60 11.18
C GLY A 237 -16.58 24.60 10.13
N ILE A 238 -16.25 24.35 8.87
CA ILE A 238 -16.76 25.14 7.73
C ILE A 238 -18.29 24.99 7.63
N ARG A 239 -18.82 23.76 7.76
CA ARG A 239 -20.27 23.50 7.82
C ARG A 239 -20.95 24.24 8.97
N ALA A 240 -20.38 24.18 10.17
CA ALA A 240 -20.94 24.89 11.33
C ALA A 240 -21.00 26.41 11.10
N SER A 241 -19.95 26.98 10.49
CA SER A 241 -19.88 28.40 10.15
C SER A 241 -20.88 28.78 9.03
N SER A 242 -21.05 27.92 8.03
CA SER A 242 -22.09 28.07 6.99
C SER A 242 -23.50 28.04 7.58
N GLN A 243 -23.78 27.16 8.55
CA GLN A 243 -25.05 27.15 9.28
C GLN A 243 -25.27 28.41 10.12
N ALA A 244 -24.22 28.91 10.78
CA ALA A 244 -24.29 30.18 11.53
C ALA A 244 -24.61 31.38 10.62
N MET A 245 -24.08 31.36 9.39
CA MET A 245 -24.39 32.34 8.35
C MET A 245 -25.87 32.28 7.96
N ALA A 246 -26.39 31.09 7.64
CA ALA A 246 -27.80 30.89 7.31
C ALA A 246 -28.75 31.37 8.42
N ASN A 247 -28.42 31.10 9.69
CA ASN A 247 -29.19 31.59 10.83
C ASN A 247 -29.16 33.13 10.96
N SER A 248 -28.03 33.75 10.64
CA SER A 248 -27.90 35.22 10.67
C SER A 248 -28.70 35.89 9.54
N ILE A 249 -28.75 35.27 8.36
CA ILE A 249 -29.60 35.70 7.24
C ILE A 249 -31.08 35.60 7.61
N ALA A 250 -31.52 34.48 8.19
CA ALA A 250 -32.90 34.31 8.65
C ALA A 250 -33.31 35.35 9.71
N ALA A 251 -32.40 35.72 10.62
CA ALA A 251 -32.64 36.75 11.61
C ALA A 251 -32.71 38.17 11.01
N LEU A 252 -31.97 38.44 9.92
CA LEU A 252 -32.07 39.69 9.16
C LEU A 252 -33.43 39.83 8.47
N GLU A 253 -34.00 38.73 7.96
CA GLU A 253 -35.33 38.74 7.34
C GLU A 253 -36.44 39.13 8.34
N ASP A 254 -36.40 38.56 9.54
CA ASP A 254 -37.35 38.88 10.60
C ASP A 254 -37.24 40.36 11.00
N THR A 255 -36.01 40.87 11.14
CA THR A 255 -35.74 42.28 11.44
C THR A 255 -36.17 43.22 10.30
N GLY A 256 -35.98 42.80 9.05
CA GLY A 256 -36.30 43.58 7.84
C GLY A 256 -37.76 43.98 7.72
N SER A 257 -38.67 43.18 8.28
CA SER A 257 -40.12 43.44 8.30
C SER A 257 -40.53 44.70 9.09
N THR A 258 -39.65 45.21 9.96
CA THR A 258 -39.92 46.34 10.86
C THR A 258 -39.32 47.67 10.41
N LEU A 259 -38.56 47.68 9.31
CA LEU A 259 -37.82 48.84 8.80
C LEU A 259 -38.61 49.64 7.76
N ALA A 260 -38.20 50.89 7.51
CA ALA A 260 -38.83 51.73 6.49
C ALA A 260 -38.63 51.16 5.07
N SER A 261 -39.56 51.40 4.14
CA SER A 261 -39.61 50.74 2.82
C SER A 261 -38.30 50.80 2.00
N ALA A 262 -37.52 51.88 2.10
CA ALA A 262 -36.24 51.98 1.39
C ALA A 262 -35.13 51.14 2.06
N GLN A 263 -35.15 51.03 3.38
CA GLN A 263 -34.20 50.25 4.18
C GLN A 263 -34.49 48.76 4.05
N SER A 264 -35.77 48.38 4.05
CA SER A 264 -36.18 47.00 3.81
C SER A 264 -35.76 46.51 2.42
N GLN A 265 -35.78 47.38 1.40
CA GLN A 265 -35.34 47.02 0.04
C GLN A 265 -33.82 46.85 -0.07
N ALA A 266 -33.03 47.73 0.57
CA ALA A 266 -31.58 47.57 0.65
C ALA A 266 -31.19 46.28 1.38
N ILE A 267 -31.83 46.00 2.53
CA ILE A 267 -31.61 44.78 3.31
C ILE A 267 -32.04 43.54 2.53
N ALA A 268 -33.18 43.58 1.81
CA ALA A 268 -33.61 42.46 0.97
C ALA A 268 -32.59 42.14 -0.13
N SER A 269 -31.96 43.15 -0.74
CA SER A 269 -30.92 42.94 -1.75
C SER A 269 -29.66 42.28 -1.15
N ILE A 270 -29.26 42.70 0.05
CA ILE A 270 -28.13 42.09 0.78
C ILE A 270 -28.47 40.65 1.17
N ILE A 271 -29.67 40.40 1.70
CA ILE A 271 -30.12 39.04 2.05
C ILE A 271 -30.07 38.12 0.84
N GLN A 272 -30.48 38.59 -0.34
CA GLN A 272 -30.43 37.81 -1.57
C GLN A 272 -28.97 37.49 -1.97
N GLU A 273 -28.08 38.46 -1.91
CA GLU A 273 -26.65 38.24 -2.19
C GLU A 273 -25.99 37.29 -1.17
N GLU A 274 -26.32 37.43 0.11
CA GLU A 274 -25.81 36.55 1.16
C GLU A 274 -26.38 35.13 1.05
N ARG A 275 -27.60 34.95 0.52
CA ARG A 275 -28.14 33.63 0.17
C ARG A 275 -27.36 33.00 -0.97
N GLU A 276 -27.13 33.73 -2.04
CA GLU A 276 -26.37 33.24 -3.20
C GLU A 276 -24.93 32.86 -2.81
N SER A 277 -24.29 33.70 -2.00
CA SER A 277 -22.98 33.42 -1.38
C SER A 277 -23.05 32.17 -0.48
N GLY A 278 -24.05 32.06 0.39
CA GLY A 278 -24.24 30.91 1.27
C GLY A 278 -24.46 29.60 0.50
N GLU A 279 -25.24 29.63 -0.58
CA GLU A 279 -25.45 28.49 -1.49
C GLU A 279 -24.16 28.12 -2.23
N ALA A 280 -23.38 29.11 -2.70
CA ALA A 280 -22.08 28.86 -3.33
C ALA A 280 -21.10 28.19 -2.35
N ILE A 281 -21.01 28.68 -1.12
CA ILE A 281 -20.19 28.09 -0.05
C ILE A 281 -20.66 26.67 0.28
N ALA A 282 -21.97 26.46 0.43
CA ALA A 282 -22.53 25.13 0.67
C ALA A 282 -22.19 24.15 -0.48
N GLY A 283 -22.30 24.60 -1.73
CA GLY A 283 -21.93 23.81 -2.90
C GLY A 283 -20.43 23.48 -2.96
N LEU A 284 -19.55 24.39 -2.50
CA LEU A 284 -18.12 24.13 -2.36
C LEU A 284 -17.85 23.05 -1.30
N ILE A 285 -18.52 23.12 -0.15
CA ILE A 285 -18.43 22.12 0.93
C ILE A 285 -18.84 20.74 0.40
N GLU A 286 -20.00 20.64 -0.27
CA GLU A 286 -20.50 19.38 -0.81
C GLU A 286 -19.53 18.77 -1.84
N ARG A 287 -18.92 19.59 -2.71
CA ARG A 287 -17.90 19.14 -3.65
C ARG A 287 -16.67 18.60 -2.92
N MET A 288 -16.20 19.27 -1.87
CA MET A 288 -15.06 18.82 -1.07
C MET A 288 -15.35 17.48 -0.36
N GLU A 289 -16.57 17.30 0.16
CA GLU A 289 -16.97 16.06 0.82
C GLU A 289 -17.17 14.89 -0.14
N ALA A 290 -17.62 15.18 -1.37
CA ALA A 290 -17.81 14.18 -2.41
C ALA A 290 -16.48 13.57 -2.92
N LEU A 291 -15.34 14.24 -2.68
CA LEU A 291 -14.04 13.73 -3.07
C LEU A 291 -13.68 12.49 -2.24
N ALA A 292 -13.18 11.45 -2.94
CA ALA A 292 -12.79 10.19 -2.33
C ALA A 292 -11.77 10.39 -1.18
N ARG A 293 -11.86 9.53 -0.16
CA ARG A 293 -10.89 9.44 0.92
C ARG A 293 -10.02 8.20 0.72
N PRO A 294 -8.70 8.28 0.92
CA PRO A 294 -7.85 7.12 0.83
C PRO A 294 -8.23 6.08 1.90
N GLU A 295 -8.24 4.80 1.53
CA GLU A 295 -8.52 3.74 2.50
C GLU A 295 -7.41 3.66 3.57
N PRO A 296 -7.77 3.50 4.85
CA PRO A 296 -6.79 3.27 5.90
C PRO A 296 -6.12 1.92 5.66
N GLY A 297 -4.81 1.93 5.51
CA GLY A 297 -4.05 0.71 5.23
C GLY A 297 -2.57 0.96 5.38
N ARG A 298 -1.90 0.08 6.12
CA ARG A 298 -0.46 0.16 6.41
C ARG A 298 0.32 -0.78 5.51
N ALA A 299 1.58 -0.47 5.25
CA ALA A 299 2.53 -1.44 4.70
C ALA A 299 2.59 -2.69 5.59
N VAL A 300 2.44 -3.87 4.98
CA VAL A 300 2.52 -5.16 5.67
C VAL A 300 3.62 -5.99 5.05
N ILE A 301 4.57 -6.47 5.85
CA ILE A 301 5.51 -7.50 5.39
C ILE A 301 4.79 -8.84 5.39
N LYS A 302 4.84 -9.52 4.25
CA LYS A 302 4.37 -10.91 4.13
C LYS A 302 5.58 -11.87 4.13
N PRO A 303 5.38 -13.12 4.56
CA PRO A 303 6.40 -14.15 4.37
C PRO A 303 6.80 -14.28 2.90
N SER A 304 8.09 -14.45 2.63
CA SER A 304 8.64 -14.66 1.27
C SER A 304 7.93 -15.77 0.51
N GLN A 305 7.58 -16.86 1.19
CA GLN A 305 6.87 -18.01 0.67
C GLN A 305 5.51 -17.63 0.05
N THR A 306 4.76 -16.82 0.79
CA THR A 306 3.44 -16.33 0.37
C THR A 306 3.59 -15.41 -0.83
N LEU A 307 4.59 -14.51 -0.82
CA LEU A 307 4.84 -13.59 -1.92
C LEU A 307 5.26 -14.30 -3.21
N VAL A 308 6.12 -15.32 -3.11
CA VAL A 308 6.51 -16.14 -4.25
C VAL A 308 5.30 -16.87 -4.84
N LEU A 309 4.41 -17.40 -3.99
CA LEU A 309 3.18 -18.03 -4.44
C LEU A 309 2.17 -17.03 -5.01
N GLU A 310 2.10 -15.80 -4.53
CA GLU A 310 1.26 -14.74 -5.13
C GLU A 310 1.78 -14.37 -6.54
N HIS A 311 3.11 -14.31 -6.71
CA HIS A 311 3.76 -13.90 -7.96
C HIS A 311 4.28 -15.05 -8.83
N TRP A 312 3.85 -16.30 -8.57
CA TRP A 312 4.45 -17.51 -9.16
C TRP A 312 4.45 -17.50 -10.70
N LYS A 313 3.42 -16.89 -11.32
CA LYS A 313 3.28 -16.80 -12.78
C LYS A 313 4.44 -16.02 -13.42
N LEU A 314 4.95 -14.99 -12.74
CA LEU A 314 6.10 -14.20 -13.19
C LEU A 314 7.42 -14.97 -13.03
N HIS A 315 7.40 -16.07 -12.27
CA HIS A 315 8.56 -16.88 -11.95
C HIS A 315 8.52 -18.30 -12.54
N LEU A 316 7.64 -18.55 -13.52
CA LEU A 316 7.57 -19.83 -14.24
C LEU A 316 8.93 -20.31 -14.76
N PRO A 317 9.80 -19.47 -15.35
CA PRO A 317 11.14 -19.90 -15.77
C PRO A 317 12.00 -20.43 -14.61
N GLN A 318 11.96 -19.79 -13.44
CA GLN A 318 12.70 -20.19 -12.25
C GLN A 318 12.16 -21.49 -11.67
N LEU A 319 10.83 -21.71 -11.73
CA LEU A 319 10.21 -22.98 -11.36
C LEU A 319 10.68 -24.11 -12.29
N ALA A 320 10.69 -23.87 -13.60
CA ALA A 320 11.18 -24.84 -14.57
C ALA A 320 12.66 -25.18 -14.36
N ILE A 321 13.50 -24.18 -14.05
CA ILE A 321 14.92 -24.40 -13.70
C ILE A 321 15.04 -25.25 -12.43
N SER A 322 14.26 -24.93 -11.39
CA SER A 322 14.27 -25.70 -10.12
C SER A 322 13.90 -27.16 -10.36
N ALA A 323 12.84 -27.40 -11.14
CA ALA A 323 12.41 -28.75 -11.51
C ALA A 323 13.49 -29.48 -12.33
N CYS A 324 14.13 -28.81 -13.28
CA CYS A 324 15.22 -29.39 -14.08
C CYS A 324 16.42 -29.78 -13.21
N ILE A 325 16.81 -28.95 -12.25
CA ILE A 325 17.92 -29.22 -11.32
C ILE A 325 17.63 -30.49 -10.51
N ASP A 326 16.42 -30.61 -9.96
CA ASP A 326 16.06 -31.73 -9.10
C ASP A 326 15.79 -33.03 -9.88
N LEU A 327 15.23 -32.93 -11.08
CA LEU A 327 14.96 -34.08 -11.95
C LEU A 327 16.21 -34.60 -12.66
N PHE A 328 17.28 -33.81 -12.77
CA PHE A 328 18.47 -34.21 -13.51
C PHE A 328 19.14 -35.48 -12.92
N ALA A 329 19.37 -35.51 -11.61
CA ALA A 329 20.00 -36.66 -10.94
C ALA A 329 19.18 -37.97 -11.07
N PRO A 330 17.86 -38.01 -10.78
CA PRO A 330 17.05 -39.21 -10.96
C PRO A 330 16.98 -39.65 -12.42
N LEU A 331 16.73 -38.73 -13.37
CA LEU A 331 16.59 -39.07 -14.78
C LEU A 331 17.90 -39.61 -15.37
N SER A 332 19.03 -38.97 -15.05
CA SER A 332 20.34 -39.47 -15.49
C SER A 332 20.66 -40.84 -14.89
N THR A 333 20.34 -41.08 -13.62
CA THR A 333 20.53 -42.38 -12.97
C THR A 333 19.69 -43.47 -13.62
N LEU A 334 18.41 -43.20 -13.90
CA LEU A 334 17.52 -44.14 -14.62
C LEU A 334 18.06 -44.46 -16.02
N LEU A 335 18.53 -43.43 -16.74
CA LEU A 335 19.15 -43.59 -18.06
C LEU A 335 20.39 -44.51 -17.99
N PHE A 336 21.31 -44.25 -17.06
CA PHE A 336 22.53 -45.06 -16.90
C PHE A 336 22.22 -46.49 -16.43
N TRP A 337 21.24 -46.66 -15.54
CA TRP A 337 20.80 -47.98 -15.10
C TRP A 337 20.19 -48.80 -16.24
N ALA A 338 19.34 -48.19 -17.07
CA ALA A 338 18.81 -48.81 -18.27
C ALA A 338 19.93 -49.22 -19.25
N ALA A 339 20.91 -48.34 -19.46
CA ALA A 339 22.09 -48.63 -20.28
C ALA A 339 22.92 -49.81 -19.71
N ALA A 340 23.12 -49.85 -18.39
CA ALA A 340 23.87 -50.91 -17.72
C ALA A 340 23.15 -52.28 -17.79
N ILE A 341 21.81 -52.30 -17.70
CA ILE A 341 21.03 -53.53 -17.90
C ILE A 341 21.18 -54.04 -19.33
N ARG A 342 21.10 -53.15 -20.32
CA ARG A 342 21.28 -53.51 -21.74
C ARG A 342 22.66 -54.12 -22.00
N ALA A 343 23.71 -53.52 -21.44
CA ALA A 343 25.08 -54.01 -21.59
C ALA A 343 25.32 -55.41 -20.97
N ARG A 344 24.56 -55.79 -19.93
CA ARG A 344 24.66 -57.10 -19.27
C ARG A 344 23.88 -58.22 -19.98
N ASN A 345 22.97 -57.88 -20.90
CA ASN A 345 22.15 -58.84 -21.67
C ASN A 345 22.29 -58.66 -23.20
N PRO A 346 23.51 -58.72 -23.78
CA PRO A 346 23.69 -58.52 -25.22
C PRO A 346 23.03 -59.62 -26.08
N ARG A 347 22.80 -60.82 -25.53
CA ARG A 347 22.28 -61.99 -26.25
C ARG A 347 20.76 -62.03 -26.46
N ARG A 348 19.98 -61.08 -25.93
CA ARG A 348 18.50 -61.09 -26.03
C ARG A 348 17.90 -60.13 -27.06
N TYR A 349 18.70 -59.27 -27.67
CA TYR A 349 18.22 -58.25 -28.64
C TYR A 349 18.94 -58.32 -30.00
N GLY A 350 19.75 -59.37 -30.21
CA GLY A 350 20.30 -59.73 -31.51
C GLY A 350 19.71 -61.05 -31.97
N SER A 351 18.45 -61.01 -32.40
CA SER A 351 17.80 -62.02 -33.25
C SER A 351 16.63 -61.36 -33.97
#